data_AF-A0AB36K4F0-F1
#
_entry.id   AF-A0AB36K4F0-F1
#
_cell.length_a   1.000
_cell.length_b   1.000
_cell.length_c   1.000
_cell.angle_alpha   90.00
_cell.angle_beta   90.00
_cell.angle_gamma   90.00
#
_symmetry.space_group_name_H-M   'P 1'
#
loop_
_entity.id
_entity.type
_entity.pdbx_description
1 polymer ?
#
loop_
_entity_poly.entity_id
_entity_poly.type
_entity_poly.pdbx_seq_one_letter_code
_entity_poly.pdbx_strand_id
1 'polypeptide(L)'
;MPASPPSSTPCALCQHLRPLTFHHLIPKTCHNNKWFTKRFSRPYMREHGIWVCRPCHAFIHRQFSEKHLGRALHTLDLLLAEPVIQDYFYWARKQRS
;
A
#
# COMPACT_ATOMS: atom_id res chain seq x y z
N MET A 1 13.27 1.60 -7.11
CA MET A 1 11.82 1.88 -7.22
C MET A 1 11.37 1.15 -8.47
N PRO A 2 10.27 0.38 -8.43
CA PRO A 2 9.80 -0.32 -9.62
C PRO A 2 9.47 0.67 -10.74
N ALA A 3 9.55 0.21 -11.99
CA ALA A 3 9.12 0.99 -13.14
C ALA A 3 7.63 1.37 -13.00
N SER A 4 7.25 2.54 -13.51
CA SER A 4 5.86 3.00 -13.49
C SER A 4 4.93 1.96 -14.13
N PRO A 5 3.70 1.79 -13.58
CA PRO A 5 2.78 0.79 -14.10
C PRO A 5 2.23 1.24 -15.46
N PRO A 6 1.78 0.29 -16.31
CA PRO A 6 1.01 0.61 -17.51
C PRO A 6 -0.17 1.52 -17.20
N SER A 7 -0.56 2.40 -18.13
CA SER A 7 -1.71 3.30 -17.99
C SER A 7 -3.05 2.57 -17.80
N SER A 8 -3.14 1.30 -18.23
CA SER A 8 -4.27 0.41 -18.02
C SER A 8 -4.31 -0.26 -16.65
N THR A 9 -3.35 0.02 -15.77
CA THR A 9 -3.32 -0.56 -14.41
C THR A 9 -4.33 0.16 -13.52
N PRO A 10 -5.32 -0.55 -12.94
CA PRO A 10 -6.23 0.04 -11.97
C PRO A 10 -5.55 0.17 -10.60
N CYS A 11 -6.06 1.08 -9.78
CA CYS A 11 -5.66 1.18 -8.37
C CYS A 11 -5.91 -0.14 -7.64
N ALA A 12 -4.91 -0.66 -6.92
CA ALA A 12 -5.02 -1.92 -6.16
C ALA A 12 -6.10 -1.87 -5.06
N LEU A 13 -6.43 -0.67 -4.56
CA LEU A 13 -7.59 -0.45 -3.69
C LEU A 13 -8.82 -0.12 -4.53
N CYS A 14 -9.09 1.13 -4.87
CA CYS A 14 -10.40 1.51 -5.45
C CYS A 14 -10.72 1.00 -6.87
N GLN A 15 -9.82 0.27 -7.54
CA GLN A 15 -9.97 -0.30 -8.89
C GLN A 15 -10.22 0.71 -10.03
N HIS A 16 -10.10 2.01 -9.78
CA HIS A 16 -10.22 3.03 -10.81
C HIS A 16 -8.93 3.20 -11.62
N LEU A 17 -9.07 3.49 -12.92
CA LEU A 17 -7.98 3.86 -13.82
C LEU A 17 -7.64 5.34 -13.65
N ARG A 18 -6.59 5.64 -12.89
CA ARG A 18 -6.15 7.01 -12.55
C ARG A 18 -4.63 7.04 -12.37
N PRO A 19 -3.98 8.22 -12.30
CA PRO A 19 -2.56 8.31 -11.97
C PRO A 19 -2.23 7.59 -10.65
N LEU A 20 -1.36 6.59 -10.73
CA LEU A 20 -0.96 5.76 -9.60
C LEU A 20 0.38 6.22 -9.03
N THR A 21 0.56 5.92 -7.75
CA THR A 21 1.79 6.12 -6.99
C THR A 21 2.16 4.80 -6.34
N PHE A 22 3.46 4.54 -6.20
CA PHE A 22 3.94 3.33 -5.56
C PHE A 22 3.92 3.48 -4.04
N HIS A 23 3.09 2.69 -3.38
CA HIS A 23 3.04 2.59 -1.92
C HIS A 23 3.85 1.38 -1.45
N HIS A 24 4.80 1.59 -0.55
CA HIS A 24 5.61 0.50 0.01
C HIS A 24 4.83 -0.14 1.17
N LEU A 25 4.57 -1.44 1.07
CA LEU A 25 3.87 -2.18 2.14
C LEU A 25 4.74 -2.29 3.40
N ILE A 26 6.06 -2.28 3.23
CA ILE A 26 7.02 -2.04 4.32
C ILE A 26 7.64 -0.65 4.11
N PRO A 27 7.20 0.37 4.87
CA PRO A 27 7.66 1.74 4.70
C PRO A 27 9.18 1.88 4.81
N LYS A 28 9.76 2.79 4.03
CA LYS A 28 11.22 2.98 3.95
C LYS A 28 11.86 3.30 5.29
N THR A 29 11.15 4.01 6.17
CA THR A 29 11.59 4.32 7.54
C THR A 29 11.82 3.06 8.38
N CYS A 30 11.17 1.94 8.04
CA CYS A 30 11.31 0.66 8.72
C CYS A 30 12.48 -0.18 8.21
N HIS A 31 13.12 0.18 7.10
CA HIS A 31 14.14 -0.66 6.43
C HIS A 31 15.44 -0.86 7.23
N ASN A 32 15.72 0.03 8.20
CA ASN A 32 16.87 -0.10 9.10
C ASN A 32 16.48 -0.62 10.50
N ASN A 33 15.19 -0.85 10.75
CA ASN A 33 14.72 -1.33 12.04
C ASN A 33 15.05 -2.82 12.21
N LYS A 34 15.68 -3.18 13.33
CA LYS A 34 16.13 -4.55 13.64
C LYS A 34 15.02 -5.60 13.57
N TRP A 35 13.78 -5.25 13.88
CA TRP A 35 12.67 -6.20 13.80
C TRP A 35 12.39 -6.61 12.36
N PHE A 36 12.48 -5.64 11.43
CA PHE A 36 12.23 -5.81 10.00
C PHE A 36 13.41 -6.46 9.29
N THR A 37 14.63 -6.00 9.54
CA THR A 37 15.83 -6.56 8.89
C THR A 37 16.10 -8.02 9.25
N LYS A 38 15.60 -8.49 10.39
CA LYS A 38 15.65 -9.91 10.78
C LYS A 38 14.60 -10.79 10.09
N ARG A 39 13.54 -10.20 9.54
CA ARG A 39 12.38 -10.92 8.98
C ARG A 39 12.27 -10.81 7.46
N PHE A 40 12.70 -9.68 6.92
CA PHE A 40 12.58 -9.36 5.50
C PHE A 40 13.95 -8.99 4.95
N SER A 41 14.23 -9.47 3.74
CA SER A 41 15.42 -9.06 3.01
C SER A 41 15.30 -7.58 2.59
N ARG A 42 16.43 -6.90 2.44
CA ARG A 42 16.46 -5.51 1.94
C ARG A 42 15.79 -5.37 0.56
N PRO A 43 16.04 -6.26 -0.43
CA PRO A 43 15.33 -6.22 -1.70
C PRO A 43 13.82 -6.33 -1.54
N TYR A 44 13.35 -7.29 -0.72
CA TYR A 44 11.92 -7.47 -0.45
C TYR A 44 11.28 -6.18 0.09
N MET A 45 11.87 -5.56 1.12
CA MET A 45 11.31 -4.33 1.69
C MET A 45 11.27 -3.14 0.70
N ARG A 46 12.16 -3.12 -0.30
CA ARG A 46 12.25 -2.03 -1.29
C ARG A 46 11.30 -2.21 -2.47
N GLU A 47 11.05 -3.46 -2.85
CA GLU A 47 10.30 -3.81 -4.05
C GLU A 47 8.87 -4.23 -3.74
N HIS A 48 8.60 -4.68 -2.51
CA HIS A 48 7.27 -5.10 -2.10
C HIS A 48 6.37 -3.89 -1.79
N GLY A 49 5.39 -3.69 -2.64
CA GLY A 49 4.47 -2.58 -2.59
C GLY A 49 3.34 -2.72 -3.60
N ILE A 50 2.46 -1.72 -3.63
CA ILE A 50 1.26 -1.71 -4.46
C ILE A 50 1.12 -0.38 -5.19
N TRP A 51 0.50 -0.43 -6.37
CA TRP A 51 0.15 0.76 -7.12
C TRP A 51 -1.23 1.25 -6.70
N VAL A 52 -1.27 2.43 -6.09
CA VAL A 52 -2.50 3.05 -5.58
C VAL A 52 -2.61 4.49 -6.03
N CYS A 53 -3.84 4.95 -6.26
CA CYS A 53 -4.09 6.36 -6.57
C CYS A 53 -3.81 7.23 -5.33
N ARG A 54 -3.59 8.54 -5.55
CA ARG A 54 -3.28 9.48 -4.46
C ARG A 54 -4.27 9.46 -3.29
N PRO A 55 -5.61 9.44 -3.49
CA PRO A 55 -6.56 9.35 -2.38
C PRO A 55 -6.39 8.08 -1.54
N CYS A 56 -6.25 6.92 -2.20
CA CYS A 56 -6.04 5.64 -1.52
C CYS A 56 -4.70 5.63 -0.77
N HIS A 57 -3.65 6.17 -1.38
CA HIS A 57 -2.34 6.29 -0.72
C HIS A 57 -2.41 7.15 0.54
N ALA A 58 -3.03 8.34 0.44
CA ALA A 58 -3.23 9.23 1.57
C ALA A 58 -4.08 8.58 2.66
N PHE A 59 -5.12 7.83 2.28
CA PHE A 59 -5.96 7.11 3.23
C PHE A 59 -5.15 6.11 4.07
N ILE A 60 -4.34 5.25 3.44
CA ILE A 60 -3.51 4.26 4.15
C ILE A 60 -2.63 4.93 5.21
N HIS A 61 -1.91 6.00 4.83
CA HIS A 61 -1.01 6.70 5.76
C HIS A 61 -1.73 7.55 6.82
N ARG A 62 -2.99 7.90 6.61
CA ARG A 62 -3.82 8.55 7.64
C ARG A 62 -4.36 7.55 8.67
N GLN A 63 -4.64 6.32 8.26
CA GLN A 63 -5.19 5.30 9.16
C GLN A 63 -4.13 4.57 9.97
N PHE A 64 -2.97 4.30 9.38
CA PHE A 64 -1.98 3.43 10.00
C PHE A 64 -0.62 4.09 10.13
N SER A 65 0.02 3.85 11.28
CA SER A 65 1.43 4.17 11.44
C SER A 65 2.29 3.26 10.55
N GLU A 66 3.46 3.75 10.15
CA GLU A 66 4.39 3.00 9.31
C GLU A 66 4.81 1.65 9.91
N LYS A 67 4.99 1.62 11.24
CA LYS A 67 5.31 0.38 11.98
C LYS A 67 4.16 -0.61 11.95
N HIS A 68 2.91 -0.14 12.04
CA HIS A 68 1.75 -1.02 11.98
C HIS A 68 1.60 -1.61 10.56
N LEU A 69 1.72 -0.77 9.52
CA LEU A 69 1.72 -1.23 8.13
C LEU A 69 2.74 -2.34 7.90
N GLY A 70 3.99 -2.09 8.25
CA GLY A 70 5.03 -3.07 8.01
C GLY A 70 4.95 -4.33 8.88
N ARG A 71 4.30 -4.28 10.06
CA ARG A 71 4.23 -5.45 10.96
C ARG A 71 3.00 -6.31 10.71
N ALA A 72 1.84 -5.67 10.50
CA ALA A 72 0.55 -6.34 10.44
C ALA A 72 -0.06 -6.34 9.03
N LEU A 73 0.24 -5.34 8.19
CA LEU A 73 -0.42 -5.10 6.90
C LEU A 73 0.59 -5.07 5.73
N HIS A 74 1.61 -5.94 5.79
CA HIS A 74 2.78 -5.89 4.91
C HIS A 74 2.61 -6.67 3.59
N THR A 75 1.40 -7.15 3.30
CA THR A 75 0.99 -7.75 2.01
C THR A 75 -0.32 -7.11 1.57
N LEU A 76 -0.64 -7.21 0.27
CA LEU A 76 -1.93 -6.72 -0.25
C LEU A 76 -3.11 -7.45 0.41
N ASP A 77 -3.01 -8.77 0.61
CA ASP A 77 -4.08 -9.56 1.22
C ASP A 77 -4.35 -9.14 2.66
N LEU A 78 -3.29 -8.90 3.45
CA LEU A 78 -3.42 -8.41 4.82
C LEU A 78 -4.05 -7.01 4.85
N LEU A 79 -3.66 -6.14 3.93
CA LEU A 79 -4.23 -4.80 3.82
C LEU A 79 -5.72 -4.85 3.42
N LEU A 80 -6.11 -5.74 2.50
CA LEU A 80 -7.51 -5.91 2.07
C LEU A 80 -8.37 -6.64 3.10
N ALA A 81 -7.77 -7.41 4.01
CA ALA A 81 -8.47 -8.06 5.12
C ALA A 81 -8.81 -7.10 6.27
N GLU A 82 -8.19 -5.91 6.31
CA GLU A 82 -8.37 -4.95 7.38
C GLU A 82 -9.72 -4.22 7.26
N PRO A 83 -10.61 -4.28 8.28
CA PRO A 83 -11.97 -3.73 8.18
C PRO A 83 -12.03 -2.26 7.75
N VAL A 84 -11.16 -1.40 8.29
CA VAL A 84 -11.15 0.02 7.92
C VAL A 84 -10.73 0.25 6.46
N ILE A 85 -9.91 -0.63 5.89
CA ILE A 85 -9.58 -0.61 4.46
C ILE A 85 -10.78 -1.08 3.63
N GLN A 86 -11.48 -2.13 4.06
CA GLN A 86 -12.66 -2.65 3.35
C GLN A 86 -13.76 -1.60 3.24
N ASP A 87 -14.12 -0.95 4.36
CA ASP A 87 -15.14 0.10 4.37
C ASP A 87 -14.79 1.23 3.42
N TYR A 88 -13.54 1.70 3.45
CA TYR A 88 -13.07 2.72 2.53
C TYR A 88 -13.07 2.25 1.08
N PHE A 89 -12.65 1.01 0.81
CA PHE A 89 -12.65 0.42 -0.52
C PHE A 89 -14.06 0.40 -1.12
N TYR A 90 -15.06 -0.08 -0.38
CA TYR A 90 -16.44 -0.13 -0.85
C TYR A 90 -17.02 1.24 -1.15
N TRP A 91 -16.67 2.25 -0.33
CA TRP A 91 -17.05 3.63 -0.58
C TRP A 91 -16.29 4.24 -1.78
N ALA A 92 -14.97 4.07 -1.84
CA ALA A 92 -14.09 4.66 -2.85
C ALA A 92 -14.36 4.12 -4.26
N ARG A 93 -14.79 2.85 -4.38
CA ARG A 93 -15.23 2.26 -5.66
C ARG A 93 -16.44 2.98 -6.23
N LYS A 94 -17.36 3.44 -5.38
CA LYS A 94 -18.58 4.15 -5.80
C LYS A 94 -18.32 5.60 -6.15
N GLN A 95 -17.23 6.18 -5.64
CA GLN A 95 -16.85 7.55 -5.95
C GLN A 95 -16.39 7.67 -7.42
N ARG A 96 -17.22 8.33 -8.23
CA ARG A 96 -16.83 8.83 -9.54
C ARG A 96 -15.96 10.07 -9.34
N SER A 97 -14.65 9.92 -9.51
CA SER A 97 -13.74 11.04 -9.76
C SER A 97 -12.91 10.73 -10.99
#